data_AF-A0A3D2AX56-F1
#
_entry.id   AF-A0A3D2AX56-F1
#
_cell.length_a   1.000
_cell.length_b   1.000
_cell.length_c   1.000
_cell.angle_alpha   90.00
_cell.angle_beta   90.00
_cell.angle_gamma   90.00
#
_symmetry.space_group_name_H-M   'P 1'
#
loop_
_entity.id
_entity.type
_entity.pdbx_description
1 polymer ?
#
loop_
_entity_poly.entity_id
_entity_poly.type
_entity_poly.pdbx_seq_one_letter_code
_entity_poly.pdbx_strand_id
1 'polypeptide(L)'
;FRVTSGIASSINATECTTSDQLGQVSIVGTGMQNAPGVASLMFSTLSEANVNIEMITTSQIRITCIVNEAQIDDATRVLHHAFGLDS
;
A
#
# COMPACT_ATOMS: atom_id res chain seq x y z
N PHE A 1 -0.75 -9.11 -19.62
CA PHE A 1 -2.14 -9.43 -20.03
C PHE A 1 -2.30 -10.82 -20.66
N ARG A 2 -1.54 -11.20 -21.70
CA ARG A 2 -1.74 -12.51 -22.41
C ARG A 2 -1.68 -13.76 -21.52
N VAL A 3 -0.88 -13.73 -20.45
CA VAL A 3 -0.74 -14.86 -19.52
C VAL A 3 -1.92 -14.94 -18.55
N THR A 4 -2.35 -13.80 -18.00
CA THR A 4 -3.44 -13.74 -17.01
C THR A 4 -4.80 -13.98 -17.63
N SER A 5 -5.01 -13.58 -18.89
CA SER A 5 -6.28 -13.78 -19.61
C SER A 5 -6.61 -15.26 -19.81
N GLY A 6 -5.61 -16.11 -20.10
CA GLY A 6 -5.83 -17.56 -20.28
C GLY A 6 -6.30 -18.22 -18.99
N ILE A 7 -5.72 -17.82 -17.85
CA ILE A 7 -6.13 -18.30 -16.54
C ILE A 7 -7.53 -17.80 -16.19
N ALA A 8 -7.81 -16.51 -16.42
CA ALA A 8 -9.13 -15.92 -16.17
C ALA A 8 -10.25 -16.69 -16.89
N SER A 9 -10.04 -17.05 -18.16
CA SER A 9 -10.98 -17.91 -18.90
C SER A 9 -11.10 -19.32 -18.31
N SER A 10 -9.99 -19.94 -17.89
CA SER A 10 -10.00 -21.29 -17.33
C SER A 10 -10.76 -21.41 -16.01
N ILE A 11 -10.86 -20.30 -15.25
CA ILE A 11 -11.59 -20.25 -13.97
C ILE A 11 -12.96 -19.58 -14.09
N ASN A 12 -13.41 -19.25 -15.31
CA ASN A 12 -14.65 -18.51 -15.58
C ASN A 12 -14.75 -17.16 -14.83
N ALA A 13 -13.64 -16.43 -14.71
CA ALA A 13 -13.64 -15.10 -14.11
C ALA A 13 -14.42 -14.11 -15.00
N THR A 14 -15.23 -13.26 -14.36
CA THR A 14 -16.04 -12.24 -15.06
C THR A 14 -15.15 -11.16 -15.71
N GLU A 15 -14.05 -10.79 -15.06
CA GLU A 15 -13.17 -9.71 -15.52
C GLU A 15 -11.73 -9.91 -15.01
N CYS A 16 -10.77 -9.37 -15.76
CA CYS A 16 -9.38 -9.22 -15.34
C CYS A 16 -8.92 -7.80 -15.67
N THR A 17 -8.69 -6.98 -14.64
CA THR A 17 -8.25 -5.59 -14.76
C THR A 17 -6.76 -5.46 -14.44
N THR A 18 -6.12 -4.42 -14.97
CA THR A 18 -4.72 -4.07 -14.70
C THR A 18 -4.56 -2.56 -14.63
N SER A 19 -3.65 -2.09 -13.80
CA SER A 19 -3.24 -0.69 -13.75
C SER A 19 -1.73 -0.60 -13.70
N ASP A 20 -1.15 0.32 -14.47
CA ASP A 20 0.28 0.64 -14.50
C ASP A 20 0.62 1.89 -13.67
N GLN A 21 -0.38 2.65 -13.23
CA GLN A 21 -0.21 3.89 -12.45
C GLN A 21 -0.33 3.66 -10.94
N LEU A 22 0.27 2.56 -10.45
CA LEU A 22 0.23 2.18 -9.04
C LEU A 22 1.63 2.18 -8.44
N GLY A 23 1.74 2.82 -7.28
CA GLY A 23 2.93 2.77 -6.44
C GLY A 23 2.66 1.97 -5.17
N GLN A 24 3.74 1.49 -4.54
CA GLN A 24 3.68 0.85 -3.22
C GLN A 24 4.47 1.66 -2.19
N VAL A 25 3.89 1.84 -1.01
CA VAL A 25 4.61 2.37 0.15
C VAL A 25 4.46 1.39 1.32
N SER A 26 5.58 1.07 1.97
CA SER A 26 5.62 0.10 3.05
C SER A 26 6.19 0.70 4.31
N ILE A 27 5.57 0.37 5.45
CA ILE A 27 6.22 0.44 6.75
C ILE A 27 6.79 -0.94 7.05
N VAL A 28 8.03 -1.01 7.54
CA VAL A 28 8.72 -2.25 7.88
C VAL A 28 9.33 -2.14 9.27
N GLY A 29 9.14 -3.15 10.12
CA GLY A 29 9.70 -3.16 11.48
C GLY A 29 9.40 -4.44 12.24
N THR A 30 10.39 -4.95 12.98
CA THR A 30 10.30 -6.21 13.75
C THR A 30 9.37 -6.13 14.97
N GLY A 31 9.01 -4.92 15.41
CA GLY A 31 8.12 -4.67 16.55
C GLY A 31 6.64 -4.48 16.20
N MET A 32 6.26 -4.53 14.92
CA MET A 32 4.94 -4.09 14.45
C MET A 32 3.78 -4.93 15.01
N GLN A 33 3.97 -6.25 15.13
CA GLN A 33 2.99 -7.17 15.72
C GLN A 33 2.65 -6.87 17.20
N ASN A 34 3.59 -6.26 17.93
CA ASN A 34 3.47 -5.97 19.36
C ASN A 34 3.24 -4.47 19.63
N ALA A 35 3.22 -3.64 18.59
CA ALA A 35 3.04 -2.20 18.66
C ALA A 35 1.65 -1.84 18.10
N PRO A 36 0.58 -1.92 18.92
CA PRO A 36 -0.72 -1.45 18.50
C PRO A 36 -0.64 0.02 18.09
N GLY A 37 -1.31 0.38 16.99
CA GLY A 37 -1.39 1.76 16.51
C GLY A 37 -0.51 2.08 15.29
N VAL A 38 0.42 1.20 14.87
CA VAL A 38 1.22 1.44 13.66
C VAL A 38 0.33 1.55 12.41
N ALA A 39 -0.62 0.62 12.24
CA ALA A 39 -1.55 0.64 11.12
C ALA A 39 -2.47 1.88 11.15
N SER A 40 -3.00 2.25 12.32
CA SER A 40 -3.86 3.43 12.43
C SER A 40 -3.09 4.71 12.13
N LEU A 41 -1.86 4.85 12.63
CA LEU A 41 -1.01 5.99 12.32
C LEU A 41 -0.75 6.08 10.81
N MET A 42 -0.39 4.97 10.15
CA MET A 42 -0.20 4.92 8.70
C MET A 42 -1.44 5.39 7.94
N PHE A 43 -2.62 4.82 8.24
CA PHE A 43 -3.84 5.10 7.49
C PHE A 43 -4.36 6.52 7.74
N SER A 44 -4.29 7.00 8.99
CA SER A 44 -4.65 8.39 9.32
C SER A 44 -3.73 9.38 8.63
N THR A 45 -2.41 9.16 8.65
CA THR A 45 -1.45 10.04 7.97
C THR A 45 -1.68 10.09 6.46
N LEU A 46 -1.91 8.94 5.81
CA LEU A 46 -2.23 8.92 4.37
C LEU A 46 -3.56 9.63 4.07
N SER A 47 -4.59 9.44 4.91
CA SER A 47 -5.87 10.13 4.77
C SER A 47 -5.75 11.64 4.93
N GLU A 48 -4.98 12.12 5.92
CA GLU A 48 -4.75 13.56 6.15
C GLU A 48 -4.00 14.22 4.99
N ALA A 49 -3.13 13.45 4.33
CA ALA A 49 -2.42 13.86 3.13
C ALA A 49 -3.26 13.74 1.83
N ASN A 50 -4.54 13.35 1.93
CA ASN A 50 -5.42 13.07 0.77
C ASN A 50 -4.84 12.02 -0.20
N VAL A 51 -4.14 11.02 0.33
CA VAL A 51 -3.64 9.87 -0.43
C VAL A 51 -4.65 8.73 -0.33
N ASN A 52 -5.23 8.33 -1.47
CA ASN A 52 -6.14 7.20 -1.53
C ASN A 52 -5.39 5.87 -1.43
N ILE A 53 -5.90 4.92 -0.64
CA ILE A 53 -5.35 3.57 -0.53
C ILE A 53 -6.18 2.64 -1.41
N GLU A 54 -5.57 2.12 -2.48
CA GLU A 54 -6.20 1.19 -3.42
C GLU A 54 -6.21 -0.25 -2.88
N MET A 55 -5.16 -0.64 -2.16
CA MET A 55 -5.01 -1.98 -1.61
C MET A 55 -4.11 -1.96 -0.38
N ILE A 56 -4.42 -2.83 0.58
CA ILE A 56 -3.61 -3.07 1.77
C ILE A 56 -3.16 -4.53 1.77
N THR A 57 -1.87 -4.76 2.00
CA THR A 57 -1.34 -6.09 2.29
C THR A 57 -0.44 -6.03 3.51
N THR A 58 -0.46 -7.09 4.32
CA THR A 58 0.22 -7.11 5.62
C THR A 58 0.98 -8.41 5.86
N SER A 59 2.02 -8.32 6.67
CA SER A 59 2.74 -9.44 7.29
C SER A 59 3.05 -9.08 8.75
N GLN A 60 3.70 -9.98 9.49
CA GLN A 60 4.08 -9.73 10.89
C GLN A 60 4.97 -8.49 11.09
N ILE A 61 5.73 -8.10 10.06
CA ILE A 61 6.73 -7.04 10.15
C ILE A 61 6.56 -5.96 9.08
N ARG A 62 5.46 -5.98 8.31
CA ARG A 62 5.26 -5.07 7.17
C ARG A 62 3.78 -4.77 6.96
N ILE A 63 3.46 -3.52 6.73
CA ILE A 63 2.21 -3.08 6.13
C ILE A 63 2.57 -2.36 4.82
N THR A 64 1.95 -2.76 3.72
CA THR A 64 2.11 -2.12 2.42
C THR A 64 0.76 -1.58 1.98
N CYS A 65 0.74 -0.30 1.60
CA CYS A 65 -0.38 0.33 0.90
C CYS A 65 -0.01 0.53 -0.57
N ILE A 66 -0.94 0.15 -1.45
CA ILE A 66 -0.89 0.50 -2.86
C ILE A 66 -1.64 1.82 -3.04
N VAL A 67 -1.03 2.78 -3.71
CA VAL A 67 -1.53 4.14 -3.92
C VAL A 67 -1.32 4.54 -5.38
N ASN A 68 -1.89 5.67 -5.82
CA ASN A 68 -1.56 6.20 -7.14
C ASN A 68 -0.05 6.53 -7.22
N GLU A 69 0.61 6.13 -8.30
CA GLU A 69 2.05 6.35 -8.50
C GLU A 69 2.45 7.82 -8.31
N ALA A 70 1.61 8.76 -8.78
CA ALA A 70 1.87 10.20 -8.66
C ALA A 70 1.88 10.71 -7.21
N GLN A 71 1.37 9.92 -6.25
CA GLN A 71 1.29 10.30 -4.84
C GLN A 71 2.39 9.63 -3.98
N ILE A 72 3.28 8.83 -4.57
CA ILE A 72 4.29 8.06 -3.82
C ILE A 72 5.23 8.96 -3.02
N ASP A 73 5.72 10.04 -3.60
CA ASP A 73 6.67 10.93 -2.94
C ASP A 73 6.03 11.64 -1.76
N ASP A 74 4.80 12.13 -1.93
CA ASP A 74 4.03 12.76 -0.87
C ASP A 74 3.69 11.78 0.25
N ALA A 75 3.20 10.57 -0.11
CA ALA A 75 2.91 9.49 0.83
C ALA A 75 4.15 9.09 1.65
N THR A 76 5.30 8.94 0.98
CA THR A 76 6.56 8.59 1.63
C THR A 76 7.00 9.69 2.59
N ARG A 77 6.94 10.96 2.16
CA ARG A 77 7.33 12.11 2.98
C ARG A 77 6.48 12.24 4.25
N VAL A 78 5.16 12.17 4.13
CA VAL A 78 4.28 12.31 5.31
C VAL A 78 4.42 11.13 6.26
N LEU A 79 4.67 9.93 5.74
CA LEU A 79 4.92 8.75 6.56
C LEU A 79 6.28 8.82 7.25
N HIS A 80 7.34 9.27 6.57
CA HIS A 80 8.63 9.51 7.21
C HIS A 80 8.48 10.47 8.41
N HIS A 81 7.79 11.59 8.23
CA HIS A 81 7.54 12.53 9.31
C HIS A 81 6.71 11.92 10.45
N ALA A 82 5.60 11.25 10.13
CA ALA A 82 4.74 10.61 11.14
C ALA A 82 5.47 9.55 11.99
N PHE A 83 6.46 8.86 11.41
CA PHE A 83 7.28 7.87 12.08
C PHE A 83 8.62 8.41 12.61
N GLY A 84 8.88 9.71 12.47
CA GLY A 84 10.10 10.36 12.96
C GLY A 84 11.38 9.96 12.22
N LEU A 85 11.29 9.77 10.90
CA LEU A 85 12.36 9.29 10.01
C LEU A 85 12.86 10.35 9.01
N ASP A 86 12.72 11.64 9.32
CA ASP A 86 13.12 12.77 8.45
C ASP A 86 14.64 13.08 8.47
N SER A 87 15.45 12.17 9.00
CA SER A 87 16.90 12.31 9.16
C SER A 87 17.70 12.23 7.86
#